data_AF-A0A1Q5C701-F1
#
_entry.id   AF-A0A1Q5C701-F1
#
_cell.length_a   1.000
_cell.length_b   1.000
_cell.length_c   1.000
_cell.angle_alpha   90.00
_cell.angle_beta   90.00
_cell.angle_gamma   90.00
#
_symmetry.space_group_name_H-M   'P 1'
#
loop_
_entity.id
_entity.type
_entity.pdbx_description
1 polymer ?
#
loop_
_entity_poly.entity_id
_entity_poly.type
_entity_poly.pdbx_seq_one_letter_code
_entity_poly.pdbx_strand_id
1 'polypeptide(L)'
;MDIARHIALIDELCFRPFPAEHGHFVAVLESSHGLRDGDQGERAATEEQYEKCRDALHERFATRWGEPEPWNLQTVLLRTEREEIPEPWAALSARARLAHLWEAEGTGRWVAVAVADLDETDEVQLLAVVTQEAPP
;
A
#
# COMPACT_ATOMS: atom_id res chain seq x y z
N MET A 1 -8.13 6.33 -13.70
CA MET A 1 -7.04 6.42 -12.71
C MET A 1 -6.09 7.52 -13.11
N ASP A 2 -5.72 8.37 -12.15
CA ASP A 2 -4.80 9.49 -12.36
C ASP A 2 -3.51 9.25 -11.55
N ILE A 3 -2.51 8.70 -12.23
CA ILE A 3 -1.20 8.38 -11.62
C ILE A 3 -0.50 9.64 -11.11
N ALA A 4 -0.64 10.78 -11.80
CA ALA A 4 -0.02 12.04 -11.36
C ALA A 4 -0.64 12.53 -10.05
N ARG A 5 -1.96 12.42 -9.90
CA ARG A 5 -2.67 12.71 -8.64
C ARG A 5 -2.19 11.82 -7.50
N HIS A 6 -2.01 10.52 -7.76
CA HIS A 6 -1.54 9.58 -6.73
C HIS A 6 -0.10 9.89 -6.28
N ILE A 7 0.78 10.22 -7.22
CA ILE A 7 2.16 10.63 -6.90
C ILE A 7 2.14 11.90 -6.05
N ALA A 8 1.38 12.91 -6.44
CA ALA A 8 1.27 14.17 -5.70
C ALA A 8 0.75 13.96 -4.26
N LEU A 9 -0.21 13.05 -4.08
CA LEU A 9 -0.74 12.71 -2.76
C LEU A 9 0.32 12.00 -1.90
N ILE A 10 1.02 10.99 -2.44
CA ILE A 10 2.10 10.30 -1.71
C ILE A 10 3.20 11.29 -1.32
N ASP A 11 3.60 12.17 -2.25
CA ASP A 11 4.58 13.23 -1.98
C ASP A 11 4.13 14.15 -0.84
N GLU A 12 2.87 14.59 -0.83
CA GLU A 12 2.34 15.39 0.29
C GLU A 12 2.49 14.64 1.63
N LEU A 13 2.09 13.37 1.67
CA LEU A 13 2.13 12.54 2.88
C LEU A 13 3.55 12.29 3.38
N CYS A 14 4.55 12.28 2.50
CA CYS A 14 5.97 12.17 2.88
C CYS A 14 6.48 13.39 3.66
N PHE A 15 5.92 14.58 3.47
CA PHE A 15 6.39 15.80 4.15
C PHE A 15 5.42 16.31 5.23
N ARG A 16 4.15 15.90 5.18
CA ARG A 16 3.14 16.29 6.15
C ARG A 16 3.47 15.72 7.55
N PRO A 17 3.31 16.46 8.65
CA PRO A 17 3.48 15.89 9.98
C PRO A 17 2.42 14.82 10.25
N PHE A 18 2.82 13.72 10.88
CA PHE A 18 1.90 12.64 11.22
C PHE A 18 0.82 13.11 12.21
N PRO A 19 -0.37 12.49 12.18
CA PRO A 19 -1.39 12.73 13.20
C PRO A 19 -0.83 12.44 14.59
N ALA A 20 -1.24 13.20 15.60
CA ALA A 20 -0.73 13.03 16.97
C ALA A 20 -1.01 11.63 17.57
N GLU A 21 -1.98 10.91 17.02
CA GLU A 21 -2.42 9.60 17.48
C GLU A 21 -1.70 8.43 16.79
N HIS A 22 -1.15 8.65 15.59
CA HIS A 22 -0.60 7.58 14.74
C HIS A 22 0.67 8.05 14.01
N GLY A 23 1.76 7.30 14.10
CA GLY A 23 3.04 7.57 13.41
C GLY A 23 3.06 7.23 11.91
N HIS A 24 1.88 7.12 11.29
CA HIS A 24 1.73 6.71 9.90
C HIS A 24 0.51 7.34 9.23
N PHE A 25 0.47 7.30 7.90
CA PHE A 25 -0.66 7.60 7.05
C PHE A 25 -1.05 6.35 6.27
N VAL A 26 -2.36 6.13 6.12
CA VAL A 26 -2.94 5.17 5.16
C VAL A 26 -3.87 5.96 4.26
N ALA A 27 -3.60 5.94 2.95
CA ALA A 27 -4.39 6.61 1.94
C ALA A 27 -4.94 5.60 0.93
N VAL A 28 -6.24 5.67 0.68
CA VAL A 28 -6.89 4.93 -0.41
C VAL A 28 -6.73 5.76 -1.67
N LEU A 29 -5.88 5.29 -2.60
CA LEU A 29 -5.63 5.96 -3.88
C LEU A 29 -6.79 5.73 -4.86
N GLU A 30 -7.27 4.48 -4.89
CA GLU A 30 -8.48 4.07 -5.62
C GLU A 30 -9.22 3.01 -4.81
N SER A 31 -10.54 2.96 -4.98
CA SER A 31 -11.40 1.93 -4.39
C SER A 31 -12.39 1.48 -5.45
N SER A 32 -12.59 0.16 -5.55
CA SER A 32 -13.73 -0.37 -6.26
C SER A 32 -15.03 0.01 -5.54
N HIS A 33 -16.13 -0.08 -6.27
CA HIS A 33 -17.47 0.20 -5.73
C HIS A 33 -18.43 -0.87 -6.26
N GLY A 34 -19.09 -1.58 -5.35
CA GLY A 34 -20.10 -2.59 -5.69
C GLY A 34 -19.54 -3.98 -5.96
N LEU A 35 -18.25 -4.24 -5.69
CA LEU A 35 -17.62 -5.55 -5.94
C LEU A 35 -17.63 -6.48 -4.72
N ARG A 36 -18.11 -6.02 -3.58
CA ARG A 36 -18.28 -6.82 -2.35
C ARG A 36 -19.19 -8.05 -2.53
N ASP A 37 -20.25 -7.92 -3.34
CA ASP A 37 -21.20 -8.99 -3.69
C ASP A 37 -21.28 -9.21 -5.21
N GLY A 38 -20.28 -8.70 -5.94
CA GLY A 38 -20.28 -8.59 -7.40
C GLY A 38 -19.84 -9.86 -8.13
N ASP A 39 -19.77 -9.77 -9.46
CA ASP A 39 -19.23 -10.82 -10.30
C ASP A 39 -17.72 -11.03 -10.04
N GLN A 40 -17.30 -12.28 -9.86
CA GLN A 40 -15.89 -12.59 -9.60
C GLN A 40 -14.97 -12.21 -10.76
N GLY A 41 -15.47 -12.21 -12.00
CA GLY A 41 -14.73 -11.76 -13.17
C GLY A 41 -14.52 -10.24 -13.16
N GLU A 42 -15.53 -9.46 -12.80
CA GLU A 42 -15.41 -8.00 -12.63
C GLU A 42 -14.43 -7.64 -11.50
N ARG A 43 -14.45 -8.42 -10.41
CA ARG A 43 -13.47 -8.29 -9.33
C ARG A 43 -12.05 -8.54 -9.81
N ALA A 44 -11.80 -9.69 -10.43
CA ALA A 44 -10.47 -10.05 -10.95
C ALA A 44 -9.95 -9.03 -11.97
N ALA A 45 -10.81 -8.51 -12.84
CA ALA A 45 -10.43 -7.45 -13.79
C ALA A 45 -10.05 -6.13 -13.08
N THR A 46 -10.71 -5.82 -11.95
CA THR A 46 -10.40 -4.63 -11.15
C THR A 46 -9.10 -4.81 -10.37
N GLU A 47 -8.86 -5.99 -9.81
CA GLU A 47 -7.59 -6.36 -9.17
C GLU A 47 -6.44 -6.18 -10.16
N GLU A 48 -6.51 -6.77 -11.36
CA GLU A 48 -5.49 -6.62 -12.41
C GLU A 48 -5.27 -5.15 -12.80
N GLN A 49 -6.35 -4.37 -12.89
CA GLN A 49 -6.26 -2.95 -13.21
C GLN A 49 -5.54 -2.14 -12.10
N TYR A 50 -5.76 -2.48 -10.84
CA TYR A 50 -5.08 -1.82 -9.72
C TYR A 50 -3.63 -2.27 -9.57
N GLU A 51 -3.33 -3.54 -9.86
CA GLU A 51 -1.95 -4.05 -9.94
C GLU A 51 -1.15 -3.31 -11.01
N LYS A 52 -1.70 -3.16 -12.23
CA LYS A 52 -1.06 -2.37 -13.30
C LYS A 52 -0.75 -0.95 -12.86
N CYS A 53 -1.59 -0.37 -12.01
CA CYS A 53 -1.37 0.99 -11.54
C CYS A 53 -0.41 1.09 -10.36
N ARG A 54 -0.39 0.09 -9.48
CA ARG A 54 0.66 -0.10 -8.49
C ARG A 54 2.02 -0.19 -9.19
N ASP A 55 2.09 -0.95 -10.27
CA ASP A 55 3.33 -1.14 -11.03
C ASP A 55 3.73 0.13 -11.79
N ALA A 56 2.77 0.88 -12.35
CA ALA A 56 3.03 2.20 -12.93
C ALA A 56 3.53 3.23 -11.89
N LEU A 57 3.02 3.18 -10.65
CA LEU A 57 3.56 3.99 -9.55
C LEU A 57 4.97 3.53 -9.18
N HIS A 58 5.21 2.23 -9.16
CA HIS A 58 6.52 1.66 -8.90
C HIS A 58 7.59 2.15 -9.88
N GLU A 59 7.33 2.12 -11.19
CA GLU A 59 8.30 2.63 -12.18
C GLU A 59 8.70 4.09 -11.93
N ARG A 60 7.75 4.91 -11.46
CA ARG A 60 7.98 6.33 -11.16
C ARG A 60 8.79 6.53 -9.89
N PHE A 61 8.46 5.81 -8.83
CA PHE A 61 9.19 5.89 -7.58
C PHE A 61 10.54 5.19 -7.63
N ALA A 62 10.69 4.12 -8.41
CA ALA A 62 11.95 3.43 -8.62
C ALA A 62 13.02 4.35 -9.24
N THR A 63 12.60 5.21 -10.18
CA THR A 63 13.48 6.24 -10.75
C THR A 63 13.96 7.27 -9.71
N ARG A 64 13.20 7.48 -8.62
CA ARG A 64 13.45 8.52 -7.62
C ARG A 64 14.16 8.00 -6.37
N TRP A 65 13.71 6.87 -5.83
CA TRP A 65 14.14 6.30 -4.55
C TRP A 65 14.87 4.97 -4.71
N GLY A 66 15.15 4.54 -5.95
CA GLY A 66 15.78 3.27 -6.27
C GLY A 66 14.78 2.14 -6.48
N GLU A 67 15.22 1.08 -7.16
CA GLU A 67 14.43 -0.11 -7.50
C GLU A 67 14.26 -1.00 -6.26
N PRO A 68 13.08 -1.08 -5.64
CA PRO A 68 12.86 -1.94 -4.50
C PRO A 68 12.53 -3.35 -4.97
N GLU A 69 12.92 -4.34 -4.18
CA GLU A 69 12.35 -5.67 -4.36
C GLU A 69 10.90 -5.68 -3.84
N PRO A 70 9.98 -6.41 -4.49
CA PRO A 70 8.63 -6.60 -3.98
C PRO A 70 8.65 -7.18 -2.55
N TRP A 71 7.95 -6.52 -1.63
CA TRP A 71 7.86 -6.94 -0.24
C TRP A 71 6.72 -7.91 -0.02
N ASN A 72 7.05 -9.13 0.42
CA ASN A 72 6.07 -10.18 0.66
C ASN A 72 5.41 -10.02 2.05
N LEU A 73 4.20 -9.45 2.04
CA LEU A 73 3.41 -9.22 3.25
C LEU A 73 2.84 -10.51 3.86
N GLN A 74 2.77 -11.62 3.12
CA GLN A 74 2.32 -12.89 3.68
C GLN A 74 3.28 -13.40 4.77
N THR A 75 4.59 -13.15 4.63
CA THR A 75 5.56 -13.48 5.68
C THR A 75 5.34 -12.64 6.92
N VAL A 76 5.00 -11.34 6.76
CA VAL A 76 4.66 -10.44 7.86
C VAL A 76 3.39 -10.92 8.56
N LEU A 77 2.34 -11.26 7.80
CA LEU A 77 1.09 -11.77 8.33
C LEU A 77 1.30 -13.02 9.19
N LEU A 78 2.08 -14.01 8.71
CA LEU A 78 2.39 -15.22 9.47
C LEU A 78 3.15 -14.94 10.78
N ARG A 79 3.96 -13.87 10.82
CA ARG A 79 4.68 -13.47 12.04
C ARG A 79 3.74 -12.85 13.09
N THR A 80 2.63 -12.22 12.67
CA THR A 80 1.64 -11.66 13.62
C THR A 80 1.04 -12.70 14.57
N GLU A 81 1.05 -13.98 14.20
CA GLU A 81 0.60 -15.08 15.07
C GLU A 81 1.61 -15.42 16.19
N ARG A 82 2.85 -14.94 16.09
CA ARG A 82 3.98 -15.31 16.94
C ARG A 82 4.58 -14.15 17.70
N GLU A 83 4.51 -12.95 17.15
CA GLU A 83 5.06 -11.73 17.73
C GLU A 83 4.19 -10.51 17.41
N GLU A 84 4.38 -9.45 18.20
CA GLU A 84 3.77 -8.16 17.93
C GLU A 84 4.48 -7.50 16.74
N ILE A 85 3.76 -7.33 15.65
CA ILE A 85 4.22 -6.58 14.49
C ILE A 85 3.74 -5.13 14.65
N PRO A 86 4.63 -4.13 14.53
CA PRO A 86 4.23 -2.75 14.73
C PRO A 86 3.32 -2.26 13.59
N GLU A 87 2.40 -1.36 13.92
CA GLU A 87 1.61 -0.67 12.90
C GLU A 87 2.48 0.30 12.09
N PRO A 88 2.23 0.48 10.79
CA PRO A 88 1.07 -0.02 10.01
C PRO A 88 1.26 -1.41 9.37
N TRP A 89 2.36 -2.11 9.67
CA TRP A 89 2.73 -3.34 8.94
C TRP A 89 1.79 -4.51 9.24
N ALA A 90 1.32 -4.62 10.49
CA ALA A 90 0.33 -5.61 10.88
C ALA A 90 -0.96 -5.43 10.06
N ALA A 91 -1.56 -4.23 10.09
CA ALA A 91 -2.78 -3.94 9.35
C ALA A 91 -2.61 -4.08 7.83
N LEU A 92 -1.47 -3.63 7.27
CA LEU A 92 -1.22 -3.76 5.84
C LEU A 92 -1.11 -5.23 5.42
N SER A 93 -0.47 -6.08 6.22
CA SER A 93 -0.29 -7.50 5.94
C SER A 93 -1.59 -8.32 5.99
N ALA A 94 -2.56 -7.87 6.78
CA ALA A 94 -3.89 -8.48 6.82
C ALA A 94 -4.73 -8.17 5.57
N ARG A 95 -4.36 -7.16 4.79
CA ARG A 95 -5.17 -6.64 3.67
C ARG A 95 -4.59 -6.91 2.30
N ALA A 96 -3.27 -7.03 2.18
CA ALA A 96 -2.57 -7.18 0.92
C ALA A 96 -1.52 -8.28 0.95
N ARG A 97 -1.26 -8.91 -0.21
CA ARG A 97 -0.22 -9.96 -0.34
C ARG A 97 1.18 -9.42 -0.55
N LEU A 98 1.29 -8.33 -1.28
CA LEU A 98 2.54 -7.75 -1.72
C LEU A 98 2.46 -6.23 -1.72
N ALA A 99 3.56 -5.60 -1.34
CA ALA A 99 3.73 -4.15 -1.46
C ALA A 99 5.04 -3.84 -2.18
N HIS A 100 5.07 -2.75 -2.93
CA HIS A 100 6.33 -2.11 -3.29
C HIS A 100 6.71 -1.12 -2.20
N LEU A 101 7.96 -1.16 -1.74
CA LEU A 101 8.40 -0.47 -0.54
C LEU A 101 9.64 0.38 -0.81
N TRP A 102 9.61 1.65 -0.42
CA TRP A 102 10.73 2.56 -0.55
C TRP A 102 11.02 3.27 0.76
N GLU A 103 12.29 3.60 1.00
CA GLU A 103 12.64 4.65 1.94
C GLU A 103 12.60 6.00 1.19
N ALA A 104 11.72 6.91 1.61
CA ALA A 104 11.64 8.24 1.05
C ALA A 104 12.85 9.07 1.50
N GLU A 105 13.88 9.08 0.64
CA GLU A 105 15.18 9.70 0.92
C GLU A 105 15.03 11.13 1.47
N GLY A 106 15.76 11.42 2.56
CA GLY A 106 15.75 12.72 3.22
C GLY A 106 14.57 12.97 4.16
N THR A 107 13.60 12.05 4.28
CA THR A 107 12.46 12.18 5.20
C THR A 107 12.52 11.23 6.40
N GLY A 108 13.31 10.15 6.31
CA GLY A 108 13.34 9.08 7.32
C GLY A 108 12.02 8.32 7.42
N ARG A 109 11.26 8.26 6.31
CA ARG A 109 9.95 7.59 6.22
C ARG A 109 9.98 6.49 5.19
N TRP A 110 9.17 5.47 5.43
CA TRP A 110 8.88 4.39 4.52
C TRP A 110 7.59 4.65 3.78
N VAL A 111 7.58 4.32 2.48
CA VAL A 111 6.42 4.41 1.60
C VAL A 111 6.14 3.01 1.07
N ALA A 112 4.94 2.48 1.33
CA ALA A 112 4.48 1.21 0.78
C ALA A 112 3.26 1.43 -0.11
N VAL A 113 3.25 0.83 -1.30
CA VAL A 113 2.07 0.83 -2.19
C VAL A 113 1.63 -0.61 -2.45
N ALA A 114 0.37 -0.91 -2.18
CA ALA A 114 -0.17 -2.27 -2.22
C ALA A 114 -1.60 -2.29 -2.76
N VAL A 115 -1.99 -3.43 -3.35
CA VAL A 115 -3.39 -3.71 -3.68
C VAL A 115 -3.96 -4.53 -2.52
N ALA A 116 -5.00 -4.00 -1.87
CA ALA A 116 -5.74 -4.68 -0.83
C ALA A 116 -6.94 -5.41 -1.46
N ASP A 117 -6.81 -6.72 -1.57
CA ASP A 117 -7.72 -7.64 -2.25
C ASP A 117 -8.03 -8.89 -1.42
N LEU A 118 -7.36 -9.07 -0.26
CA LEU A 118 -7.40 -10.31 0.52
C LEU A 118 -8.76 -10.65 1.10
N ASP A 119 -9.55 -9.65 1.45
CA ASP A 119 -10.91 -9.85 1.95
C ASP A 119 -11.90 -9.77 0.77
N GLU A 120 -12.44 -10.93 0.40
CA GLU A 120 -13.44 -11.07 -0.67
C GLU A 120 -14.74 -10.32 -0.32
N THR A 121 -14.98 -10.05 0.97
CA THR A 121 -16.13 -9.30 1.46
C THR A 121 -15.88 -7.79 1.52
N ASP A 122 -14.72 -7.30 1.09
CA ASP A 122 -14.42 -5.87 0.98
C ASP A 122 -14.21 -5.44 -0.47
N GLU A 123 -14.24 -4.12 -0.68
CA GLU A 123 -13.86 -3.53 -1.96
C GLU A 123 -12.36 -3.75 -2.20
N VAL A 124 -11.99 -3.97 -3.46
CA VAL A 124 -10.60 -3.95 -3.90
C VAL A 124 -10.10 -2.52 -3.79
N GLN A 125 -8.95 -2.30 -3.16
CA GLN A 125 -8.38 -0.96 -2.97
C GLN A 125 -6.92 -0.89 -3.38
N LEU A 126 -6.53 0.21 -4.00
CA LEU A 126 -5.12 0.58 -4.14
C LEU A 126 -4.74 1.49 -2.97
N LEU A 127 -3.82 1.04 -2.13
CA LEU A 127 -3.42 1.73 -0.90
C LEU A 127 -2.00 2.29 -1.02
N ALA A 128 -1.78 3.44 -0.38
CA ALA A 128 -0.46 3.94 -0.03
C ALA A 128 -0.35 4.09 1.49
N VAL A 129 0.77 3.62 2.04
CA VAL A 129 1.12 3.75 3.45
C VAL A 129 2.41 4.55 3.55
N VAL A 130 2.44 5.55 4.43
CA VAL A 130 3.64 6.33 4.74
C VAL A 130 3.87 6.26 6.24
N THR A 131 5.04 5.84 6.70
CA THR A 131 5.30 5.62 8.14
C THR A 131 6.75 5.93 8.51
N GLN A 132 7.01 6.24 9.78
CA GLN A 132 8.38 6.25 10.32
C GLN A 132 8.86 4.88 10.78
N GLU A 133 7.94 3.95 11.00
CA GLU A 133 8.26 2.61 11.43
C GLU A 133 8.94 1.82 10.29
N ALA A 134 10.11 1.24 10.56
CA ALA A 134 10.78 0.41 9.58
C ALA A 134 10.00 -0.89 9.34
N PRO A 135 10.06 -1.48 8.12
CA PRO A 135 9.48 -2.79 7.88
C PRO A 135 10.09 -3.83 8.85
N PRO A 136 9.28 -4.73 9.44
CA PRO A 136 9.68 -5.67 10.48
C PRO A 136 10.47 -6.87 9.98
#